data_AF-A0A822FZD3-F1
#
_entry.id   AF-A0A822FZD3-F1
#
_cell.length_a   1.000
_cell.length_b   1.000
_cell.length_c   1.000
_cell.angle_alpha   90.00
_cell.angle_beta   90.00
_cell.angle_gamma   90.00
#
_symmetry.space_group_name_H-M   'P 1'
#
loop_
_entity.id
_entity.type
_entity.pdbx_description
1 polymer ?
#
loop_
_entity_poly.entity_id
_entity_poly.type
_entity_poly.pdbx_seq_one_letter_code
_entity_poly.pdbx_strand_id
1 'polypeptide(L)'
;LGGERITGDSVRTQNVLAAMAIANIVRTSLGPLGLDKMLVDDIGDVTITNDGATILKLLEVEHPAAKVLVELAQLQDQEVGDGTT
;
A
#
# COMPACT_ATOMS: atom_id res chain seq x y z
N LEU A 1 -25.06 17.21 4.77
CA LEU A 1 -23.67 16.86 5.12
C LEU A 1 -23.72 15.82 6.22
N GLY A 2 -23.92 14.55 5.86
CA GLY A 2 -23.97 13.43 6.80
C GLY A 2 -22.64 12.71 6.76
N GLY A 3 -21.75 13.04 7.70
CA GLY A 3 -20.50 12.31 7.91
C GLY A 3 -20.59 11.53 9.21
N GLU A 4 -20.21 10.27 9.19
CA GLU A 4 -20.08 9.47 10.40
C GLU A 4 -18.69 9.69 11.00
N ARG A 5 -18.66 10.19 12.25
CA ARG A 5 -17.41 10.38 12.98
C ARG A 5 -17.24 9.23 13.96
N ILE A 6 -16.26 8.38 13.69
CA ILE A 6 -15.87 7.30 14.58
C ILE A 6 -14.65 7.77 15.38
N THR A 7 -14.63 7.54 16.69
CA THR A 7 -13.53 7.95 17.60
C THR A 7 -13.25 6.89 18.66
N GLY A 8 -12.05 6.92 19.24
CA GLY A 8 -11.67 6.06 20.35
C GLY A 8 -10.54 5.09 19.98
N ASP A 9 -10.29 4.14 20.87
CA ASP A 9 -9.19 3.19 20.73
C ASP A 9 -9.37 2.25 19.52
N SER A 10 -10.60 1.81 19.25
CA SER A 10 -10.93 0.94 18.11
C SER A 10 -10.48 1.51 16.76
N VAL A 11 -10.66 2.82 16.55
CA VAL A 11 -10.22 3.51 15.31
C VAL A 11 -8.70 3.52 15.22
N ARG A 12 -7.99 3.73 16.33
CA ARG A 12 -6.53 3.70 16.37
C ARG A 12 -6.01 2.31 16.03
N THR A 13 -6.61 1.27 16.61
CA THR A 13 -6.27 -0.12 16.32
C THR A 13 -6.51 -0.46 14.85
N GLN A 14 -7.65 -0.06 14.27
CA GLN A 14 -7.95 -0.28 12.84
C GLN A 14 -6.93 0.43 11.93
N ASN A 15 -6.58 1.69 12.23
CA ASN A 15 -5.55 2.42 11.48
C ASN A 15 -4.19 1.70 11.53
N VAL A 16 -3.78 1.21 12.70
CA VAL A 16 -2.52 0.47 12.86
C VAL A 16 -2.55 -0.85 12.08
N LEU A 17 -3.66 -1.59 12.17
CA LEU A 17 -3.81 -2.85 11.43
C LEU A 17 -3.74 -2.62 9.91
N ALA A 18 -4.39 -1.58 9.40
CA ALA A 18 -4.33 -1.21 7.98
C ALA A 18 -2.89 -0.87 7.56
N ALA A 19 -2.18 -0.05 8.34
CA ALA A 19 -0.78 0.28 8.06
C ALA A 19 0.13 -0.95 8.10
N MET A 20 -0.06 -1.83 9.08
CA MET A 20 0.70 -3.08 9.20
C MET A 20 0.44 -4.03 8.03
N ALA A 21 -0.80 -4.10 7.53
CA ALA A 21 -1.13 -4.92 6.37
C ALA A 21 -0.36 -4.45 5.13
N ILE A 22 -0.35 -3.13 4.86
CA ILE A 22 0.42 -2.53 3.77
C ILE A 22 1.92 -2.83 3.94
N ALA A 23 2.48 -2.57 5.12
CA ALA A 23 3.89 -2.81 5.41
C ALA A 23 4.29 -4.28 5.18
N ASN A 24 3.44 -5.24 5.57
CA ASN A 24 3.72 -6.66 5.39
C ASN A 24 3.76 -7.07 3.91
N ILE A 25 2.97 -6.43 3.05
CA ILE A 25 2.96 -6.68 1.60
C ILE A 25 4.28 -6.24 0.99
N VAL A 26 4.70 -5.00 1.24
CA VAL A 26 5.89 -4.38 0.63
C VAL A 26 7.21 -4.89 1.21
N ARG A 27 7.24 -5.25 2.51
CA ARG A 27 8.48 -5.68 3.20
C ARG A 27 9.20 -6.83 2.51
N THR A 28 8.46 -7.76 1.90
CA THR A 28 9.06 -8.93 1.24
C THR A 28 9.69 -8.62 -0.12
N SER A 29 9.50 -7.40 -0.62
CA SER A 29 10.06 -6.88 -1.87
C SER A 29 11.24 -5.92 -1.64
N LEU A 30 11.61 -5.69 -0.37
CA LEU A 30 12.68 -4.76 -0.02
C LEU A 30 14.07 -5.39 -0.16
N GLY A 31 14.97 -4.67 -0.87
CA GLY A 31 16.40 -4.95 -0.94
C GLY A 31 16.84 -5.87 -2.09
N PRO A 32 18.15 -6.16 -2.20
CA PRO A 32 18.72 -6.92 -3.33
C PRO A 32 18.31 -8.40 -3.37
N LEU A 33 17.71 -8.90 -2.28
CA LEU A 33 17.10 -10.24 -2.19
C LEU A 33 15.57 -10.15 -2.02
N GLY A 34 14.98 -9.01 -2.39
CA GLY A 34 13.54 -8.81 -2.44
C GLY A 34 12.89 -9.77 -3.44
N LEU A 35 11.66 -10.17 -3.14
CA LEU A 35 10.88 -11.07 -3.99
C LEU A 35 9.96 -10.26 -4.90
N ASP A 36 9.97 -10.61 -6.18
CA ASP A 36 8.99 -10.12 -7.13
C ASP A 36 7.57 -10.54 -6.73
N LYS A 37 6.63 -9.62 -6.91
CA LYS A 37 5.19 -9.88 -6.75
C LYS A 37 4.57 -10.08 -8.11
N MET A 38 3.84 -11.17 -8.24
CA MET A 38 2.92 -11.40 -9.34
C MET A 38 1.54 -10.88 -8.93
N LEU A 39 1.08 -9.85 -9.63
CA LEU A 39 -0.22 -9.23 -9.47
C LEU A 39 -1.05 -9.56 -10.70
N VAL A 40 -2.31 -9.92 -10.48
CA VAL A 40 -3.26 -10.27 -11.53
C VAL A 40 -4.48 -9.39 -11.35
N ASP A 41 -4.87 -8.68 -12.40
CA ASP A 41 -6.07 -7.84 -12.37
C ASP A 41 -7.36 -8.63 -12.69
N ASP A 42 -8.50 -7.94 -12.66
CA ASP A 42 -9.82 -8.54 -12.90
C ASP A 42 -10.01 -9.07 -14.33
N ILE A 43 -9.19 -8.59 -15.28
CA ILE A 43 -9.24 -8.97 -16.70
C ILE A 43 -8.26 -10.12 -16.99
N GLY A 44 -7.36 -10.41 -16.04
CA GLY A 44 -6.37 -11.48 -16.11
C GLY A 44 -5.00 -11.03 -16.58
N ASP A 45 -4.75 -9.72 -16.70
CA ASP A 45 -3.43 -9.19 -17.02
C ASP A 45 -2.48 -9.38 -15.85
N VAL A 46 -1.30 -9.92 -16.14
CA VAL A 46 -0.29 -10.26 -15.14
C VAL A 46 0.82 -9.23 -15.14
N THR A 47 1.02 -8.58 -13.99
CA THR A 47 2.15 -7.68 -13.75
C THR A 47 3.08 -8.31 -12.72
N ILE A 48 4.37 -8.46 -13.08
CA ILE A 48 5.40 -8.94 -12.15
C ILE A 48 6.32 -7.76 -11.82
N THR A 49 6.41 -7.40 -10.54
CA THR A 49 7.24 -6.26 -10.12
C THR A 49 7.71 -6.38 -8.67
N ASN A 50 8.87 -5.79 -8.40
CA ASN A 50 9.43 -5.60 -7.05
C ASN A 50 9.30 -4.15 -6.56
N ASP A 51 8.79 -3.23 -7.39
CA ASP A 51 8.62 -1.83 -6.99
C ASP A 51 7.39 -1.66 -6.10
N GLY A 52 7.62 -1.13 -4.89
CA GLY A 52 6.60 -0.89 -3.88
C GLY A 52 5.51 0.07 -4.36
N ALA A 53 5.87 1.13 -5.07
CA ALA A 53 4.88 2.11 -5.56
C ALA A 53 3.95 1.48 -6.60
N THR A 54 4.49 0.69 -7.53
CA THR A 54 3.71 -0.08 -8.51
C THR A 54 2.82 -1.12 -7.83
N ILE A 55 3.34 -1.86 -6.84
CA ILE A 55 2.54 -2.83 -6.07
C ILE A 55 1.36 -2.13 -5.39
N LEU A 56 1.61 -1.03 -4.70
CA LEU A 56 0.59 -0.28 -3.96
C LEU A 56 -0.44 0.40 -4.86
N LYS A 57 -0.04 0.79 -6.08
CA LYS A 57 -0.95 1.39 -7.07
C LYS A 57 -1.93 0.37 -7.66
N LEU A 58 -1.51 -0.88 -7.81
CA LEU A 58 -2.34 -1.96 -8.35
C LEU A 58 -3.25 -2.59 -7.28
N LEU A 59 -2.99 -2.34 -6.00
CA LEU A 59 -3.83 -2.82 -4.92
C LEU A 59 -5.04 -1.90 -4.71
N GLU A 60 -6.23 -2.51 -4.68
CA GLU A 60 -7.45 -1.81 -4.26
C GLU A 60 -7.49 -1.67 -2.74
N VAL A 61 -7.23 -0.46 -2.25
CA VAL A 61 -7.21 -0.14 -0.82
C VAL A 61 -8.46 0.65 -0.44
N GLU A 62 -9.32 0.07 0.38
CA GLU A 62 -10.53 0.75 0.87
C GLU A 62 -10.28 1.60 2.12
N HIS A 63 -9.39 1.14 3.01
CA HIS A 63 -9.20 1.74 4.32
C HIS A 63 -8.52 3.12 4.23
N PRO A 64 -9.09 4.20 4.83
CA PRO A 64 -8.56 5.56 4.69
C PRO A 64 -7.10 5.72 5.09
N ALA A 65 -6.69 5.13 6.22
CA ALA A 65 -5.30 5.20 6.67
C ALA A 65 -4.32 4.52 5.69
N ALA A 66 -4.75 3.47 5.01
CA ALA A 66 -3.91 2.78 4.04
C ALA A 66 -3.85 3.55 2.70
N LYS A 67 -4.94 4.23 2.28
CA LYS A 67 -4.92 5.13 1.12
C LYS A 67 -3.87 6.23 1.25
N VAL A 68 -3.77 6.84 2.43
CA VAL A 68 -2.74 7.86 2.71
C VAL A 68 -1.32 7.29 2.52
N LEU A 69 -1.09 6.03 2.90
CA LEU A 69 0.21 5.39 2.71
C LEU A 69 0.51 5.11 1.23
N VAL A 70 -0.50 4.70 0.45
CA VAL A 70 -0.36 4.51 -1.00
C VAL A 70 -0.01 5.83 -1.68
N GLU A 71 -0.72 6.92 -1.33
CA GLU A 71 -0.44 8.26 -1.87
C GLU A 71 0.97 8.73 -1.52
N LEU A 72 1.42 8.51 -0.28
CA LEU A 72 2.79 8.83 0.14
C LEU A 72 3.85 8.04 -0.65
N ALA A 73 3.64 6.75 -0.89
CA ALA A 73 4.57 5.93 -1.67
C ALA A 73 4.65 6.39 -3.14
N GLN A 74 3.53 6.80 -3.73
CA GLN A 74 3.50 7.37 -5.08
C GLN A 74 4.23 8.71 -5.17
N LEU A 75 4.07 9.57 -4.16
CA LEU A 75 4.82 10.84 -4.10
C LEU A 75 6.33 10.60 -3.95
N GLN A 76 6.72 9.63 -3.12
CA GLN A 76 8.12 9.25 -2.96
C GLN A 76 8.74 8.73 -4.27
N ASP A 77 7.98 7.92 -5.02
CA ASP A 77 8.38 7.44 -6.35
C ASP A 77 8.54 8.59 -7.35
N GLN A 78 7.60 9.53 -7.36
CA GLN A 78 7.64 10.67 -8.28
C GLN A 78 8.81 11.62 -8.02
N GLU A 79 9.15 11.87 -6.76
CA GLU A 79 10.18 12.85 -6.38
C GLU A 79 11.59 12.25 -6.36
N VAL A 80 11.73 11.00 -5.92
CA VAL A 80 13.04 10.36 -5.67
C VAL A 80 13.25 9.12 -6.53
N GLY A 81 12.18 8.37 -6.82
CA GLY A 81 12.26 7.11 -7.58
C GLY A 81 12.91 5.95 -6.82
N ASP A 82 13.13 6.09 -5.51
CA ASP A 82 13.66 5.05 -4.62
C ASP A 82 13.07 5.20 -3.20
N GLY A 83 13.09 4.12 -2.42
CA GLY A 83 12.56 4.08 -1.06
C GLY A 83 11.04 4.01 -0.98
N THR A 84 10.39 3.42 -1.98
CA THR A 84 8.93 3.28 -2.09
C THR A 84 8.35 2.13 -1.24
N THR A 85 9.20 1.33 -0.59
CA THR A 85 8.89 0.06 0.12
C THR A 85 9.10 0.13 1.63
#